data_AF-A0A0K6GJ16-F1
#
_entry.id   AF-A0A0K6GJ16-F1
#
_cell.length_a   1.000
_cell.length_b   1.000
_cell.length_c   1.000
_cell.angle_alpha   90.00
_cell.angle_beta   90.00
_cell.angle_gamma   90.00
#
_symmetry.space_group_name_H-M   'P 1'
#
loop_
_entity.id
_entity.type
_entity.pdbx_description
1 polymer ?
#
loop_
_entity_poly.entity_id
_entity_poly.type
_entity_poly.pdbx_seq_one_letter_code
_entity_poly.pdbx_strand_id
1 'polypeptide(L)'
;MLKGKRVLVTREKAQAKALSQTLERYGAIPVELPLIRIGRAKQADHNLLHEWYTFDWIIFTSQNGVKYFFETVKDVQPPTWPKVAAVGEKTAKSLQKRNVTVDLIPNEFVAESLSETLQPLLSTDTRVLLVKGNLARDTLREQLSNMADVTEWVVYETTYNEEAKPQLINLLCHRMIDVVTFTSSSTVHSFAQAITGENVDLSFVTIACIGPITKQTALDLGIPVHVCPHTYTIDAMIEELNQYFTRGE
;
A
#
# COMPACT_ATOMS: atom_id res chain seq x y z
N MET A 1 5.41 -27.97 -7.50
CA MET A 1 6.26 -27.15 -6.57
C MET A 1 6.53 -25.75 -7.13
N LEU A 2 6.81 -24.70 -6.31
CA LEU A 2 7.13 -23.34 -6.79
C LEU A 2 8.55 -23.20 -7.40
N LYS A 3 9.42 -24.19 -7.17
CA LYS A 3 10.80 -24.22 -7.64
C LYS A 3 10.90 -24.02 -9.16
N GLY A 4 11.76 -23.09 -9.59
CA GLY A 4 12.01 -22.75 -10.99
C GLY A 4 10.93 -21.91 -11.67
N LYS A 5 9.81 -21.62 -11.00
CA LYS A 5 8.76 -20.73 -11.55
C LYS A 5 9.21 -19.29 -11.54
N ARG A 6 8.97 -18.56 -12.63
CA ARG A 6 9.23 -17.13 -12.77
C ARG A 6 8.04 -16.35 -12.24
N VAL A 7 8.26 -15.63 -11.15
CA VAL A 7 7.21 -14.95 -10.40
C VAL A 7 7.35 -13.45 -10.57
N LEU A 8 6.39 -12.82 -11.24
CA LEU A 8 6.33 -11.37 -11.40
C LEU A 8 6.04 -10.70 -10.05
N VAL A 9 6.95 -9.81 -9.65
CA VAL A 9 6.83 -8.97 -8.46
C VAL A 9 6.53 -7.54 -8.92
N THR A 10 5.29 -7.09 -8.65
CA THR A 10 4.71 -5.86 -9.20
C THR A 10 4.85 -4.63 -8.30
N ARG A 11 5.37 -4.80 -7.07
CA ARG A 11 5.53 -3.73 -6.07
C ARG A 11 6.66 -2.75 -6.41
N GLU A 12 6.61 -1.59 -5.75
CA GLU A 12 7.71 -0.62 -5.71
C GLU A 12 9.01 -1.26 -5.19
N LYS A 13 10.15 -0.80 -5.73
CA LYS A 13 11.47 -1.42 -5.61
C LYS A 13 11.91 -1.64 -4.16
N ALA A 14 11.65 -0.69 -3.25
CA ALA A 14 12.06 -0.84 -1.85
C ALA A 14 11.29 -1.95 -1.12
N GLN A 15 10.08 -2.28 -1.58
CA GLN A 15 9.21 -3.31 -1.00
C GLN A 15 9.25 -4.64 -1.75
N ALA A 16 9.75 -4.64 -2.99
CA ALA A 16 9.95 -5.85 -3.81
C ALA A 16 10.97 -6.81 -3.18
N LYS A 17 12.05 -6.28 -2.59
CA LYS A 17 13.17 -7.10 -2.07
C LYS A 17 12.74 -8.17 -1.06
N ALA A 18 11.88 -7.83 -0.09
CA ALA A 18 11.43 -8.80 0.90
C ALA A 18 10.59 -9.92 0.27
N LEU A 19 9.75 -9.57 -0.72
CA LEU A 19 8.95 -10.54 -1.47
C LEU A 19 9.84 -11.45 -2.31
N SER A 20 10.79 -10.87 -3.05
CA SER A 20 11.77 -11.61 -3.88
C SER A 20 12.60 -12.58 -3.03
N GLN A 21 13.10 -12.14 -1.87
CA GLN A 21 13.85 -13.01 -0.95
C GLN A 21 13.01 -14.16 -0.43
N THR A 22 11.72 -13.94 -0.12
CA THR A 22 10.84 -15.06 0.26
C THR A 22 10.63 -16.02 -0.92
N LEU A 23 10.42 -15.52 -2.14
CA LEU A 23 10.27 -16.36 -3.33
C LEU A 23 11.52 -17.22 -3.60
N GLU A 24 12.71 -16.65 -3.48
CA GLU A 24 13.99 -17.36 -3.64
C GLU A 24 14.15 -18.49 -2.62
N ARG A 25 13.69 -18.30 -1.37
CA ARG A 25 13.71 -19.37 -0.34
C ARG A 25 12.85 -20.58 -0.73
N TYR A 26 11.82 -20.39 -1.55
CA TYR A 26 11.00 -21.46 -2.12
C TYR A 26 11.54 -21.98 -3.48
N GLY A 27 12.72 -21.51 -3.90
CA GLY A 27 13.37 -21.90 -5.15
C GLY A 27 12.75 -21.26 -6.40
N ALA A 28 11.88 -20.26 -6.25
CA ALA A 28 11.31 -19.52 -7.36
C ALA A 28 12.30 -18.49 -7.92
N ILE A 29 12.03 -17.98 -9.12
CA ILE A 29 12.83 -16.97 -9.80
C ILE A 29 12.03 -15.66 -9.81
N PRO A 30 12.29 -14.71 -8.89
CA PRO A 30 11.58 -13.43 -8.89
C PRO A 30 11.93 -12.60 -10.11
N VAL A 31 10.92 -12.10 -10.81
CA VAL A 31 11.04 -11.11 -11.89
C VAL A 31 10.52 -9.79 -11.36
N GLU A 32 11.43 -8.93 -10.90
CA GLU A 32 11.08 -7.62 -10.35
C GLU A 32 10.74 -6.64 -11.48
N LEU A 33 9.48 -6.24 -11.55
CA LEU A 33 9.02 -5.21 -12.48
C LEU A 33 7.98 -4.33 -11.78
N PRO A 34 8.42 -3.25 -11.11
CA PRO A 34 7.52 -2.34 -10.42
C PRO A 34 6.50 -1.72 -11.38
N LEU A 35 5.21 -1.97 -11.15
CA LEU A 35 4.13 -1.39 -11.97
C LEU A 35 3.58 -0.09 -11.39
N ILE A 36 4.00 0.24 -10.17
CA ILE A 36 3.68 1.49 -9.49
C ILE A 36 4.96 2.23 -9.13
N ARG A 37 4.88 3.56 -9.11
CA ARG A 37 5.86 4.45 -8.50
C ARG A 37 5.22 5.13 -7.31
N ILE A 38 5.99 5.26 -6.24
CA ILE A 38 5.60 6.03 -5.07
C ILE A 38 6.56 7.21 -4.99
N GLY A 39 6.00 8.41 -5.02
CA GLY A 39 6.77 9.65 -4.99
C GLY A 39 6.09 10.71 -4.12
N ARG A 40 6.83 11.78 -3.83
CA ARG A 40 6.26 12.96 -3.17
C ARG A 40 5.09 13.48 -4.01
N ALA A 41 4.03 13.93 -3.33
CA ALA A 41 2.90 14.56 -4.01
C ALA A 41 3.38 15.79 -4.80
N LYS A 42 2.89 15.92 -6.04
CA LYS A 42 3.33 17.01 -6.95
C LYS A 42 2.78 18.36 -6.51
N GLN A 43 1.58 18.36 -5.94
CA GLN A 43 0.88 19.53 -5.45
C GLN A 43 0.71 19.40 -3.94
N ALA A 44 1.80 19.59 -3.20
CA ALA A 44 1.69 19.72 -1.74
C ALA A 44 0.99 21.04 -1.41
N ASP A 45 0.00 21.00 -0.51
CA ASP A 45 -0.58 22.22 0.03
C ASP A 45 0.51 23.02 0.76
N HIS A 46 0.87 24.17 0.18
CA HIS A 46 1.93 25.03 0.69
C HIS A 46 1.53 25.72 2.00
N ASN A 47 0.24 25.90 2.27
CA ASN A 47 -0.22 26.49 3.53
C ASN A 47 0.05 25.51 4.68
N LEU A 48 -0.23 24.21 4.46
CA LEU A 48 0.00 23.17 5.46
C LEU A 48 1.48 23.02 5.84
N LEU A 49 2.44 23.36 4.95
CA LEU A 49 3.86 23.39 5.31
C LEU A 49 4.18 24.30 6.51
N HIS A 50 3.40 25.37 6.67
CA HIS A 50 3.62 26.38 7.70
C HIS A 50 2.58 26.34 8.83
N GLU A 51 1.59 25.45 8.75
CA GLU A 51 0.47 25.42 9.69
C GLU A 51 0.15 24.03 10.26
N TRP A 52 0.80 22.97 9.78
CA TRP A 52 0.54 21.58 10.22
C TRP A 52 0.68 21.39 11.74
N TYR A 53 1.51 22.19 12.40
CA TYR A 53 1.73 22.16 13.84
C TYR A 53 0.69 22.95 14.65
N THR A 54 -0.24 23.61 13.98
CA THR A 54 -1.35 24.31 14.65
C THR A 54 -2.53 23.38 14.95
N PHE A 55 -2.60 22.22 14.29
CA PHE A 55 -3.65 21.23 14.50
C PHE A 55 -3.57 20.63 15.92
N ASP A 56 -4.71 20.17 16.43
CA ASP A 56 -4.76 19.48 17.73
C ASP A 56 -4.26 18.04 17.60
N TRP A 57 -4.56 17.42 16.45
CA TRP A 57 -4.15 16.06 16.11
C TRP A 57 -3.57 15.94 14.70
N ILE A 58 -2.58 15.05 14.56
CA ILE A 58 -2.12 14.56 13.26
C ILE A 58 -2.29 13.04 13.22
N ILE A 59 -2.91 12.55 12.15
CA ILE A 59 -3.17 11.13 11.95
C ILE A 59 -2.31 10.61 10.79
N PHE A 60 -1.51 9.57 11.08
CA PHE A 60 -0.73 8.86 10.07
C PHE A 60 -1.31 7.47 9.80
N THR A 61 -1.64 7.23 8.54
CA THR A 61 -2.26 5.96 8.11
C THR A 61 -1.25 4.96 7.55
N SER A 62 -0.03 5.40 7.21
CA SER A 62 0.98 4.53 6.62
C SER A 62 2.42 5.00 6.88
N GLN A 63 3.37 4.06 6.79
CA GLN A 63 4.80 4.35 6.84
C GLN A 63 5.24 5.30 5.72
N ASN A 64 4.60 5.22 4.54
CA ASN A 64 4.86 6.15 3.43
C ASN A 64 4.36 7.55 3.78
N GLY A 65 3.17 7.68 4.38
CA GLY A 65 2.67 8.96 4.89
C GLY A 65 3.67 9.62 5.84
N VAL A 66 4.21 8.86 6.80
CA VAL A 66 5.28 9.35 7.68
C VAL A 66 6.50 9.77 6.87
N LYS A 67 7.06 8.90 6.02
CA LYS A 67 8.26 9.20 5.23
C LYS A 67 8.11 10.49 4.43
N TYR A 68 7.07 10.60 3.60
CA TYR A 68 6.89 11.73 2.70
C TYR A 68 6.42 13.00 3.40
N PHE A 69 5.73 12.89 4.55
CA PHE A 69 5.48 14.04 5.41
C PHE A 69 6.80 14.69 5.85
N PHE A 70 7.72 13.91 6.42
CA PHE A 70 9.01 14.44 6.88
C PHE A 70 9.90 14.95 5.74
N GLU A 71 9.90 14.29 4.59
CA GLU A 71 10.56 14.82 3.38
C GLU A 71 9.93 16.15 2.90
N THR A 72 8.62 16.32 3.12
CA THR A 72 7.86 17.50 2.69
C THR A 72 8.09 18.68 3.63
N VAL A 73 8.01 18.46 4.95
CA VAL A 73 8.28 19.48 5.97
C VAL A 73 9.77 19.68 6.25
N LYS A 74 10.67 18.92 5.59
CA LYS A 74 12.13 19.00 5.72
C LYS A 74 12.62 18.92 7.17
N ASP A 75 12.02 18.04 7.96
CA ASP A 75 12.32 17.86 9.39
C ASP A 75 12.23 19.16 10.22
N VAL A 76 11.37 20.11 9.81
CA VAL A 76 11.05 21.30 10.63
C VAL A 76 10.53 20.82 11.98
N GLN A 77 11.22 21.22 13.05
CA GLN A 77 10.75 21.00 14.41
C GLN A 77 9.74 22.10 14.77
N PRO A 78 8.49 21.75 15.06
CA PRO A 78 7.53 22.72 15.53
C PRO A 78 7.86 23.14 16.97
N PRO A 79 7.37 24.31 17.44
CA PRO A 79 7.50 24.70 18.84
C PRO A 79 6.86 23.68 19.79
N THR A 80 5.72 23.13 19.37
CA THR A 80 4.98 22.08 20.07
C THR A 80 4.43 21.11 19.02
N TRP A 81 4.57 19.81 19.28
CA TRP A 81 3.93 18.78 18.45
C TRP A 81 2.44 18.67 18.78
N PRO A 82 1.56 18.59 17.77
CA PRO A 82 0.20 18.10 17.96
C PRO A 82 0.20 16.68 18.53
N LYS A 83 -0.94 16.24 19.07
CA LYS A 83 -1.11 14.82 19.42
C LYS A 83 -1.06 13.97 18.15
N VAL A 84 -0.42 12.81 18.22
CA VAL A 84 -0.19 11.96 17.06
C VAL A 84 -0.90 10.62 17.21
N ALA A 85 -1.76 10.30 16.24
CA ALA A 85 -2.35 8.98 16.11
C ALA A 85 -1.73 8.22 14.92
N ALA A 86 -1.48 6.93 15.10
CA ALA A 86 -1.02 6.04 14.04
C ALA A 86 -1.99 4.87 13.88
N VAL A 87 -2.43 4.58 12.66
CA VAL A 87 -3.35 3.46 12.38
C VAL A 87 -2.79 2.11 12.81
N GLY A 88 -1.46 1.94 12.87
CA GLY A 88 -0.89 0.69 13.35
C GLY A 88 0.58 0.74 13.71
N GLU A 89 1.06 -0.35 14.32
CA GLU A 89 2.37 -0.43 14.95
C GLU A 89 3.53 -0.08 14.01
N LYS A 90 3.47 -0.51 12.75
CA LYS A 90 4.56 -0.23 11.80
C LYS A 90 4.66 1.27 11.50
N THR A 91 3.52 1.96 11.44
CA THR A 91 3.46 3.41 11.27
C THR A 91 3.99 4.11 12.52
N ALA A 92 3.55 3.67 13.71
CA ALA A 92 4.05 4.19 14.99
C ALA A 92 5.57 4.02 15.15
N LYS A 93 6.11 2.84 14.81
CA LYS A 93 7.55 2.58 14.80
C LYS A 93 8.31 3.50 13.83
N SER A 94 7.70 3.91 12.72
CA SER A 94 8.30 4.88 11.77
C SER A 94 8.36 6.31 12.32
N LEU A 95 7.35 6.69 13.13
CA LEU A 95 7.30 7.98 13.84
C LEU A 95 8.30 8.02 15.00
N GLN A 96 8.37 6.95 15.80
CA GLN A 96 9.31 6.82 16.91
C GLN A 96 10.78 6.90 16.45
N LYS A 97 11.12 6.33 15.28
CA LYS A 97 12.45 6.48 14.67
C LYS A 97 12.85 7.93 14.36
N ARG A 98 11.87 8.84 14.35
CA ARG A 98 12.04 10.28 14.15
C ARG A 98 11.83 11.07 15.45
N ASN A 99 11.87 10.39 16.59
CA ASN A 99 11.65 10.96 17.93
C ASN A 99 10.28 11.61 18.11
N VAL A 100 9.25 11.14 17.40
CA VAL A 100 7.87 11.57 17.62
C VAL A 100 7.16 10.60 18.57
N THR A 101 6.61 11.14 19.65
CA THR A 101 5.71 10.40 20.55
C THR A 101 4.40 10.12 19.84
N VAL A 102 3.93 8.87 19.92
CA VAL A 102 2.63 8.47 19.38
C VAL A 102 1.66 8.34 20.55
N ASP A 103 0.66 9.21 20.58
CA ASP A 103 -0.32 9.31 21.66
C ASP A 103 -1.41 8.24 21.56
N LEU A 104 -1.70 7.75 20.34
CA LEU A 104 -2.77 6.80 20.10
C LEU A 104 -2.44 5.80 19.00
N ILE A 105 -2.68 4.52 19.30
CA ILE A 105 -2.69 3.41 18.35
C ILE A 105 -3.95 2.60 18.64
N PRO A 106 -4.84 2.35 17.66
CA PRO A 106 -6.06 1.57 17.89
C PRO A 106 -5.72 0.09 18.11
N ASN A 107 -6.65 -0.63 18.75
CA ASN A 107 -6.51 -2.08 18.99
C ASN A 107 -6.56 -2.88 17.68
N GLU A 108 -7.36 -2.43 16.72
CA GLU A 108 -7.42 -3.01 15.38
C GLU A 108 -6.88 -2.02 14.34
N PHE A 109 -6.13 -2.53 13.37
CA PHE A 109 -5.44 -1.71 12.36
C PHE A 109 -6.35 -1.31 11.19
N VAL A 110 -7.56 -0.84 11.49
CA VAL A 110 -8.59 -0.42 10.52
C VAL A 110 -9.10 0.99 10.82
N ALA A 111 -9.67 1.65 9.81
CA ALA A 111 -10.13 3.04 9.93
C ALA A 111 -11.23 3.20 10.99
N GLU A 112 -12.14 2.23 11.04
CA GLU A 112 -13.27 2.14 11.95
C GLU A 112 -12.79 2.17 13.41
N SER A 113 -11.88 1.26 13.78
CA SER A 113 -11.33 1.17 15.14
C SER A 113 -10.56 2.43 15.54
N LEU A 114 -9.85 3.07 14.60
CA LEU A 114 -9.20 4.35 14.85
C LEU A 114 -10.24 5.44 15.16
N SER A 115 -11.32 5.53 14.37
CA SER A 115 -12.36 6.52 14.58
C SER A 115 -13.07 6.35 15.93
N GLU A 116 -13.35 5.11 16.34
CA GLU A 116 -13.96 4.79 17.64
C GLU A 116 -13.03 5.14 18.81
N THR A 117 -11.73 4.86 18.67
CA THR A 117 -10.75 5.17 19.71
C THR A 117 -10.51 6.68 19.84
N LEU A 118 -10.61 7.42 18.74
CA LEU A 118 -10.48 8.88 18.73
C LEU A 118 -11.75 9.59 19.19
N GLN A 119 -12.93 9.05 18.93
CA GLN A 119 -14.23 9.66 19.26
C GLN A 119 -14.30 10.31 20.66
N PRO A 120 -13.91 9.65 21.77
CA PRO A 120 -13.98 10.26 23.11
C PRO A 120 -12.96 11.39 23.34
N LEU A 121 -11.99 11.58 22.44
CA LEU A 121 -10.92 12.57 22.51
C LEU A 121 -11.13 13.76 21.58
N LEU A 122 -12.17 13.72 20.76
CA LEU A 122 -12.48 14.74 19.75
C LEU A 122 -13.73 15.53 20.11
N SER A 123 -13.77 16.77 19.65
CA SER A 123 -14.94 17.65 19.61
C SER A 123 -15.03 18.27 18.22
N THR A 124 -16.20 18.81 17.85
CA THR A 124 -16.42 19.42 16.53
C THR A 124 -15.45 20.56 16.19
N ASP A 125 -14.90 21.22 17.21
CA ASP A 125 -13.90 22.29 17.06
C ASP A 125 -12.46 21.78 17.02
N THR A 126 -12.24 20.48 17.30
CA THR A 126 -10.92 19.86 17.26
C THR A 126 -10.44 19.79 15.82
N ARG A 127 -9.26 20.36 15.55
CA ARG A 127 -8.65 20.36 14.22
C ARG A 127 -7.77 19.14 14.05
N VAL A 128 -8.09 18.32 13.05
CA VAL A 128 -7.41 17.07 12.75
C VAL A 128 -6.77 17.14 11.37
N LEU A 129 -5.46 16.89 11.31
CA LEU A 129 -4.72 16.75 10.06
C LEU A 129 -4.56 15.27 9.69
N LEU A 130 -5.21 14.84 8.63
CA LEU A 130 -5.10 13.47 8.11
C LEU A 130 -4.02 13.37 7.03
N VAL A 131 -2.88 12.77 7.36
CA VAL A 131 -1.77 12.55 6.43
C VAL A 131 -1.99 11.25 5.65
N LYS A 132 -2.14 11.36 4.32
CA LYS A 132 -2.47 10.23 3.45
C LYS A 132 -1.74 10.28 2.10
N GLY A 133 -1.91 9.21 1.33
CA GLY A 133 -1.56 9.19 -0.09
C GLY A 133 -2.79 9.38 -0.97
N ASN A 134 -2.59 9.67 -2.26
CA ASN A 134 -3.68 9.93 -3.22
C ASN A 134 -4.68 8.77 -3.40
N LEU A 135 -4.29 7.52 -3.11
CA LEU A 135 -5.16 6.34 -3.24
C LEU A 135 -5.78 5.89 -1.91
N ALA A 136 -5.52 6.59 -0.80
CA ALA A 136 -6.11 6.23 0.48
C ALA A 136 -7.61 6.56 0.45
N ARG A 137 -8.43 5.63 0.97
CA ARG A 137 -9.88 5.75 1.01
C ARG A 137 -10.31 6.94 1.87
N ASP A 138 -11.50 7.47 1.58
CA ASP A 138 -12.08 8.60 2.32
C ASP A 138 -12.86 8.17 3.56
N THR A 139 -13.04 6.85 3.77
CA THR A 139 -13.78 6.29 4.91
C THR A 139 -13.38 6.88 6.27
N LEU A 140 -12.07 7.01 6.53
CA LEU A 140 -11.59 7.59 7.79
C LEU A 140 -11.92 9.09 7.90
N ARG A 141 -11.81 9.83 6.79
CA ARG A 141 -12.19 11.25 6.74
C ARG A 141 -13.69 11.38 7.04
N GLU A 142 -14.52 10.63 6.33
CA GLU A 142 -15.99 10.64 6.47
C GLU A 142 -16.43 10.32 7.90
N GLN A 143 -15.80 9.32 8.54
CA GLN A 143 -16.08 8.96 9.93
C GLN A 143 -15.72 10.08 10.90
N LEU A 144 -14.56 10.71 10.72
CA LEU A 144 -14.06 11.75 11.63
C LEU A 144 -14.74 13.11 11.39
N SER A 145 -15.19 13.43 10.18
CA SER A 145 -15.80 14.72 9.85
C SER A 145 -17.09 15.03 10.62
N ASN A 146 -17.75 14.02 11.21
CA ASN A 146 -18.90 14.24 12.10
C ASN A 146 -18.50 14.64 13.53
N MET A 147 -17.22 14.54 13.86
CA MET A 147 -16.71 14.63 15.24
C MET A 147 -15.58 15.66 15.39
N ALA A 148 -15.03 16.17 14.29
CA ALA A 148 -13.89 17.08 14.25
C ALA A 148 -13.81 17.83 12.90
N ASP A 149 -13.06 18.93 12.88
CA ASP A 149 -12.67 19.64 11.67
C ASP A 149 -11.48 18.93 11.02
N VAL A 150 -11.74 18.17 9.94
CA VAL A 150 -10.74 17.29 9.32
C VAL A 150 -10.19 17.92 8.05
N THR A 151 -8.90 18.21 8.06
CA THR A 151 -8.12 18.61 6.88
C THR A 151 -7.28 17.45 6.38
N GLU A 152 -7.32 17.15 5.09
CA GLU A 152 -6.51 16.10 4.47
C GLU A 152 -5.23 16.66 3.87
N TRP A 153 -4.12 15.95 4.05
CA TRP A 153 -2.86 16.26 3.38
C TRP A 153 -2.34 15.06 2.60
N VAL A 154 -2.44 15.16 1.28
CA VAL A 154 -1.82 14.19 0.37
C VAL A 154 -0.32 14.50 0.26
N VAL A 155 0.50 13.74 0.96
CA VAL A 155 1.97 13.95 1.00
C VAL A 155 2.72 13.08 -0.01
N TYR A 156 2.08 12.03 -0.53
CA TYR A 156 2.65 11.16 -1.54
C TYR A 156 1.61 10.71 -2.58
N GLU A 157 2.10 10.42 -3.77
CA GLU A 157 1.32 9.87 -4.87
C GLU A 157 1.83 8.46 -5.22
N THR A 158 0.89 7.55 -5.39
CA THR A 158 1.11 6.27 -6.07
C THR A 158 0.58 6.43 -7.50
N THR A 159 1.49 6.32 -8.48
CA THR A 159 1.17 6.46 -9.90
C THR A 159 1.56 5.19 -10.67
N TYR A 160 0.92 4.97 -11.81
CA TYR A 160 1.30 3.91 -12.72
C TYR A 160 2.70 4.14 -13.30
N ASN A 161 3.48 3.06 -13.44
CA ASN A 161 4.80 3.08 -14.05
C ASN A 161 4.72 2.77 -15.56
N GLU A 162 4.48 3.79 -16.37
CA GLU A 162 4.41 3.67 -17.84
C GLU A 162 5.65 3.00 -18.47
N GLU A 163 6.84 3.26 -17.92
CA GLU A 163 8.10 2.70 -18.41
C GLU A 163 8.17 1.17 -18.27
N ALA A 164 7.39 0.57 -17.35
CA ALA A 164 7.35 -0.88 -17.18
C ALA A 164 6.51 -1.59 -18.24
N LYS A 165 5.61 -0.88 -18.94
CA LYS A 165 4.65 -1.48 -19.88
C LYS A 165 5.34 -2.32 -20.97
N PRO A 166 6.31 -1.82 -21.75
CA PRO A 166 6.87 -2.58 -22.87
C PRO A 166 7.52 -3.88 -22.40
N GLN A 167 8.21 -3.83 -21.26
CA GLN A 167 8.86 -5.00 -20.67
C GLN A 167 7.83 -6.01 -20.15
N LEU A 168 6.74 -5.57 -19.52
CA LEU A 168 5.66 -6.44 -19.05
C LEU A 168 5.03 -7.20 -20.21
N ILE A 169 4.65 -6.49 -21.28
CA ILE A 169 4.03 -7.11 -22.46
C ILE A 169 4.98 -8.10 -23.11
N ASN A 170 6.26 -7.74 -23.26
CA ASN A 170 7.27 -8.65 -23.79
C ASN A 170 7.40 -9.93 -22.95
N LEU A 171 7.41 -9.81 -21.62
CA LEU A 171 7.47 -10.95 -20.70
C LEU A 171 6.24 -11.86 -20.81
N LEU A 172 5.05 -11.30 -20.92
CA LEU A 172 3.81 -12.08 -21.03
C LEU A 172 3.68 -12.74 -22.41
N CYS A 173 3.92 -12.02 -23.50
CA CYS A 173 3.80 -12.56 -24.87
C CYS A 173 4.77 -13.72 -25.13
N HIS A 174 5.98 -13.67 -24.56
CA HIS A 174 6.97 -14.75 -24.68
C HIS A 174 6.82 -15.84 -23.60
N ARG A 175 5.71 -15.85 -22.86
CA ARG A 175 5.44 -16.81 -21.77
C ARG A 175 6.61 -16.89 -20.79
N MET A 176 7.18 -15.75 -20.44
CA MET A 176 8.32 -15.64 -19.54
C MET A 176 7.95 -15.48 -18.06
N ILE A 177 6.66 -15.48 -17.75
CA ILE A 177 6.11 -15.36 -16.41
C ILE A 177 5.17 -16.53 -16.17
N ASP A 178 5.38 -17.26 -15.07
CA ASP A 178 4.54 -18.39 -14.70
C ASP A 178 3.52 -17.97 -13.61
N VAL A 179 3.87 -16.96 -12.81
CA VAL A 179 3.04 -16.44 -11.72
C VAL A 179 3.07 -14.92 -11.69
N VAL A 180 1.92 -14.27 -11.45
CA VAL A 180 1.84 -12.85 -11.10
C VAL A 180 1.33 -12.70 -9.68
N THR A 181 2.02 -11.88 -8.89
CA THR A 181 1.64 -11.58 -7.50
C THR A 181 1.12 -10.15 -7.36
N PHE A 182 0.02 -10.01 -6.62
CA PHE A 182 -0.57 -8.72 -6.26
C PHE A 182 -0.67 -8.58 -4.75
N THR A 183 0.00 -7.57 -4.21
CA THR A 183 -0.02 -7.28 -2.77
C THR A 183 -0.88 -6.08 -2.41
N SER A 184 -1.58 -5.50 -3.39
CA SER A 184 -2.46 -4.34 -3.21
C SER A 184 -3.37 -4.16 -4.43
N SER A 185 -4.52 -3.52 -4.24
CA SER A 185 -5.41 -3.16 -5.36
C SER A 185 -4.74 -2.24 -6.38
N SER A 186 -3.85 -1.33 -5.97
CA SER A 186 -3.14 -0.45 -6.90
C SER A 186 -2.25 -1.21 -7.87
N THR A 187 -1.56 -2.27 -7.42
CA THR A 187 -0.77 -3.13 -8.32
C THR A 187 -1.63 -3.89 -9.32
N VAL A 188 -2.88 -4.23 -8.96
CA VAL A 188 -3.84 -4.85 -9.89
C VAL A 188 -4.30 -3.83 -10.93
N HIS A 189 -4.74 -2.64 -10.51
CA HIS A 189 -5.15 -1.57 -11.43
C HIS A 189 -4.04 -1.23 -12.42
N SER A 190 -2.80 -1.10 -11.94
CA SER A 190 -1.64 -0.83 -12.80
C SER A 190 -1.35 -1.96 -13.79
N PHE A 191 -1.47 -3.22 -13.38
CA PHE A 191 -1.34 -4.35 -14.29
C PHE A 191 -2.46 -4.38 -15.33
N ALA A 192 -3.71 -4.19 -14.93
CA ALA A 192 -4.86 -4.10 -15.82
C ALA A 192 -4.69 -2.97 -16.84
N GLN A 193 -4.29 -1.77 -16.38
CA GLN A 193 -3.99 -0.62 -17.25
C GLN A 193 -2.88 -0.95 -18.25
N ALA A 194 -1.83 -1.68 -17.83
CA ALA A 194 -0.72 -2.05 -18.69
C ALA A 194 -1.13 -3.00 -19.83
N ILE A 195 -2.01 -3.97 -19.54
CA ILE A 195 -2.44 -4.98 -20.52
C ILE A 195 -3.69 -4.57 -21.31
N THR A 196 -4.39 -3.51 -20.90
CA THR A 196 -5.59 -3.05 -21.61
C THR A 196 -5.24 -2.63 -23.03
N GLY A 197 -5.95 -3.19 -24.01
CA GLY A 197 -5.74 -2.96 -25.44
C GLY A 197 -4.59 -3.78 -26.04
N GLU A 198 -3.90 -4.59 -25.24
CA GLU A 198 -2.82 -5.48 -25.69
C GLU A 198 -3.35 -6.90 -25.88
N ASN A 199 -2.80 -7.64 -26.86
CA ASN A 199 -3.17 -9.04 -27.08
C ASN A 199 -2.35 -9.97 -26.16
N VAL A 200 -2.71 -9.98 -24.88
CA VAL A 200 -2.05 -10.79 -23.85
C VAL A 200 -2.92 -11.97 -23.42
N ASP A 201 -2.38 -13.18 -23.55
CA ASP A 201 -2.97 -14.40 -23.00
C ASP A 201 -2.53 -14.58 -21.54
N LEU A 202 -3.49 -14.71 -20.61
CA LEU A 202 -3.22 -14.99 -19.20
C LEU A 202 -3.57 -16.43 -18.80
N SER A 203 -4.06 -17.27 -19.71
CA SER A 203 -4.54 -18.63 -19.41
C SER A 203 -3.46 -19.56 -18.84
N PHE A 204 -2.18 -19.25 -19.07
CA PHE A 204 -1.04 -20.00 -18.55
C PHE A 204 -0.44 -19.40 -17.27
N VAL A 205 -0.90 -18.22 -16.85
CA VAL A 205 -0.33 -17.48 -15.73
C VAL A 205 -1.16 -17.72 -14.47
N THR A 206 -0.50 -18.21 -13.42
CA THR A 206 -1.14 -18.28 -12.10
C THR A 206 -1.15 -16.91 -11.44
N ILE A 207 -2.32 -16.44 -11.03
CA ILE A 207 -2.49 -15.15 -10.35
C ILE A 207 -2.71 -15.37 -8.86
N ALA A 208 -1.87 -14.74 -8.04
CA ALA A 208 -1.98 -14.75 -6.59
C ALA A 208 -2.22 -13.35 -6.03
N CYS A 209 -3.20 -13.23 -5.15
CA CYS A 209 -3.50 -12.01 -4.41
C CYS A 209 -3.20 -12.20 -2.93
N ILE A 210 -2.69 -11.17 -2.25
CA ILE A 210 -2.34 -11.24 -0.82
C ILE A 210 -3.56 -11.37 0.10
N GLY A 211 -4.74 -10.97 -0.37
CA GLY A 211 -5.95 -10.94 0.45
C GLY A 211 -7.22 -10.56 -0.31
N PRO A 212 -8.38 -10.60 0.36
CA PRO A 212 -9.71 -10.58 -0.26
C PRO A 212 -10.01 -9.28 -1.02
N ILE A 213 -9.57 -8.13 -0.49
CA ILE A 213 -9.77 -6.84 -1.16
C ILE A 213 -9.03 -6.80 -2.51
N THR A 214 -7.77 -7.25 -2.54
CA THR A 214 -6.97 -7.31 -3.77
C THR A 214 -7.52 -8.33 -4.76
N LYS A 215 -7.98 -9.49 -4.25
CA LYS A 215 -8.68 -10.49 -5.06
C LYS A 215 -9.93 -9.90 -5.71
N GLN A 216 -10.77 -9.21 -4.95
CA GLN A 216 -11.98 -8.60 -5.49
C GLN A 216 -11.65 -7.60 -6.60
N THR A 217 -10.67 -6.72 -6.38
CA THR A 217 -10.22 -5.77 -7.41
C THR A 217 -9.76 -6.48 -8.69
N ALA A 218 -9.05 -7.60 -8.59
CA ALA A 218 -8.63 -8.37 -9.77
C ALA A 218 -9.82 -8.96 -10.53
N LEU A 219 -10.78 -9.54 -9.82
CA LEU A 219 -11.99 -10.10 -10.41
C LEU A 219 -12.85 -9.03 -11.09
N ASP A 220 -13.02 -7.86 -10.47
CA ASP A 220 -13.77 -6.73 -11.02
C ASP A 220 -13.17 -6.20 -12.34
N LEU A 221 -11.85 -6.38 -12.51
CA LEU A 221 -11.10 -6.00 -13.73
C LEU A 221 -10.94 -7.16 -14.72
N GLY A 222 -11.62 -8.29 -14.50
CA GLY A 222 -11.57 -9.45 -15.39
C GLY A 222 -10.28 -10.26 -15.31
N ILE A 223 -9.45 -10.05 -14.28
CA ILE A 223 -8.23 -10.82 -14.04
C ILE A 223 -8.58 -12.04 -13.16
N PRO A 224 -8.33 -13.28 -13.63
CA PRO A 224 -8.61 -14.47 -12.83
C PRO A 224 -7.73 -14.50 -11.57
N VAL A 225 -8.21 -15.10 -10.49
CA VAL A 225 -7.43 -15.28 -9.26
C VAL A 225 -7.44 -16.75 -8.86
N HIS A 226 -6.26 -17.31 -8.70
CA HIS A 226 -6.05 -18.74 -8.44
C HIS A 226 -5.69 -18.99 -6.98
N VAL A 227 -4.95 -18.07 -6.37
CA VAL A 227 -4.46 -18.17 -4.99
C VAL A 227 -4.78 -16.89 -4.20
N CYS A 228 -5.30 -17.05 -2.98
CA CYS A 228 -5.59 -15.94 -2.07
C CYS A 228 -5.68 -16.46 -0.63
N PRO A 229 -4.69 -16.19 0.23
CA PRO A 229 -4.61 -16.81 1.55
C PRO A 229 -5.61 -16.21 2.52
N HIS A 230 -5.97 -16.99 3.53
CA HIS A 230 -6.78 -16.53 4.67
C HIS A 230 -5.97 -15.67 5.64
N THR A 231 -4.64 -15.82 5.65
CA THR A 231 -3.72 -14.93 6.39
C THR A 231 -3.09 -13.95 5.41
N TYR A 232 -3.32 -12.64 5.59
CA TYR A 232 -2.99 -11.62 4.59
C TYR A 232 -1.52 -11.14 4.67
N THR A 233 -0.59 -12.09 4.57
CA THR A 233 0.85 -11.84 4.64
C THR A 233 1.56 -12.35 3.39
N ILE A 234 2.75 -11.81 3.13
CA ILE A 234 3.61 -12.26 2.03
C ILE A 234 3.95 -13.74 2.19
N ASP A 235 4.32 -14.16 3.40
CA ASP A 235 4.74 -15.54 3.65
C ASP A 235 3.59 -16.52 3.43
N ALA A 236 2.38 -16.22 3.94
CA ALA A 236 1.21 -17.06 3.71
C ALA A 236 0.81 -17.14 2.23
N MET A 237 0.90 -16.03 1.47
CA MET A 237 0.61 -16.03 0.03
C MET A 237 1.58 -16.92 -0.74
N ILE A 238 2.87 -16.89 -0.39
CA ILE A 238 3.90 -17.72 -1.06
C ILE A 238 3.75 -19.18 -0.66
N GLU A 239 3.47 -19.46 0.60
CA GLU A 239 3.22 -20.81 1.09
C GLU A 239 2.03 -21.45 0.35
N GLU A 240 0.92 -20.74 0.24
CA GLU A 240 -0.26 -21.22 -0.47
C GLU A 240 0.00 -21.38 -1.98
N LEU A 241 0.75 -20.46 -2.59
CA LEU A 241 1.24 -20.61 -3.96
C LEU A 241 2.05 -21.90 -4.16
N ASN A 242 2.97 -22.20 -3.24
CA ASN A 242 3.77 -23.42 -3.31
C ASN A 242 2.91 -24.68 -3.13
N GLN A 243 1.90 -24.64 -2.27
CA GLN A 243 0.94 -25.74 -2.11
C GLN A 243 0.10 -25.93 -3.38
N TYR A 244 -0.38 -24.85 -3.99
CA TYR A 244 -1.15 -24.87 -5.24
C TYR A 244 -0.40 -25.63 -6.34
N PHE A 245 0.87 -25.29 -6.56
CA PHE A 245 1.71 -25.99 -7.55
C PHE A 245 2.11 -27.41 -7.16
N THR A 246 2.00 -27.80 -5.89
CA THR A 246 2.28 -29.17 -5.45
C THR A 246 1.04 -30.07 -5.58
N ARG A 247 -0.17 -29.50 -5.56
CA ARG A 247 -1.43 -30.24 -5.74
C ARG A 247 -1.83 -30.45 -7.21
N GLY A 248 -1.32 -29.60 -8.10
CA GLY A 248 -1.56 -29.68 -9.55
C GLY A 248 -0.54 -30.51 -10.33
N GLU A 249 0.48 -31.06 -9.65
CA GLU A 249 1.41 -32.09 -10.15
C GLU A 249 0.88 -33.48 -9.79
#